data_AF-A0A544YCL4-F1
#
_entry.id   AF-A0A544YCL4-F1
#
_cell.length_a   1.000
_cell.length_b   1.000
_cell.length_c   1.000
_cell.angle_alpha   90.00
_cell.angle_beta   90.00
_cell.angle_gamma   90.00
#
_symmetry.space_group_name_H-M   'P 1'
#
loop_
_entity.id
_entity.type
_entity.pdbx_description
1 polymer ?
#
loop_
_entity_poly.entity_id
_entity_poly.type
_entity_poly.pdbx_seq_one_letter_code
_entity_poly.pdbx_strand_id
1 'polypeptide(L)'
;MLRHLTPAALGRIAGSDRKTSVLRRLSVTAVALAAAAAMTPAVPAHAAAFKVLVFSKTAAFRHDSIPTGIQTIRDLGAANDFAVDATEDANAFTTGNLAQYKAVVFLSTTGDVLNASQQTAFQSYIDGGGGYVGVHSAADTEYDWPYYGQLMGAWFNNHPAIQQATVRNEDRAHAATAHLGTTWSRTDEWYSFRSNPRPNVRVLQSLDESSYSGGGMGDHPITWCHPQSSGRAFYTGLGHTQESYADSNFRTLLLGGIRYAAKAVNADCRPETGYTALYNGSTTGWSQVGPGSFTNSDATLTSQGGMGMLYYAAKEFHSYSLKLDWRMTGDSNSGVIVGFPPTSDPNTALNTGYEVQIDATDTSDKTTGAIYGVKSADIAARDAALNPPGQWNTYELLVEGERLQVFLNGTKINDFTNADPARSLQQGYIGIQNHGAGNEVAYRNIRIKELAGTSPSPSPSPSPSPSPSPSPSSSAGTSALRGVASGRCLDVNGASQANGAAVQIWDCNGQNNQRWTSTSAGELRVYGGKCLDVNGAGTANGTSVIIWDCNGQNNQKWRLNSDGSVTAVGANKCLDVSGAGTANGTKVQIWTCNGQNNQKWNRV
;
A
#
# COMPACT_ATOMS: atom_id res chain seq x y z
N MET A 1 18.41 -58.55 -59.63
CA MET A 1 18.27 -59.95 -59.15
C MET A 1 17.08 -60.02 -58.19
N LEU A 2 16.68 -61.23 -57.76
CA LEU A 2 15.54 -61.53 -56.86
C LEU A 2 15.59 -60.69 -55.55
N ARG A 3 14.52 -60.34 -54.81
CA ARG A 3 13.03 -60.55 -54.80
C ARG A 3 12.44 -59.43 -53.85
N HIS A 4 11.14 -59.18 -53.59
CA HIS A 4 9.86 -59.86 -53.89
C HIS A 4 8.63 -58.87 -53.82
N LEU A 5 7.43 -59.45 -53.96
CA LEU A 5 6.04 -59.03 -53.67
C LEU A 5 5.83 -57.98 -52.55
N THR A 6 5.05 -56.88 -52.62
CA THR A 6 3.81 -56.45 -53.35
C THR A 6 2.46 -56.73 -52.58
N PRO A 7 1.28 -56.13 -52.90
CA PRO A 7 0.59 -55.22 -51.95
C PRO A 7 -0.96 -55.47 -51.88
N ALA A 8 -1.78 -54.48 -51.44
CA ALA A 8 -3.06 -54.14 -52.10
C ALA A 8 -3.69 -52.81 -51.60
N ALA A 9 -4.31 -52.02 -52.48
CA ALA A 9 -5.27 -50.95 -52.15
C ALA A 9 -6.16 -50.62 -53.38
N LEU A 10 -7.44 -50.29 -53.14
CA LEU A 10 -8.44 -49.76 -54.11
C LEU A 10 -9.48 -48.94 -53.33
N GLY A 11 -10.29 -48.02 -53.90
CA GLY A 11 -10.39 -47.52 -55.27
C GLY A 11 -11.79 -46.93 -55.54
N ARG A 12 -11.92 -45.65 -55.92
CA ARG A 12 -13.20 -44.95 -56.18
C ARG A 12 -13.51 -44.83 -57.68
N ILE A 13 -14.77 -45.01 -58.10
CA ILE A 13 -15.38 -44.45 -59.34
C ILE A 13 -16.84 -43.99 -59.02
N ALA A 14 -17.44 -43.12 -59.85
CA ALA A 14 -18.65 -42.32 -59.59
C ALA A 14 -20.01 -42.93 -60.07
N GLY A 15 -21.13 -42.30 -59.68
CA GLY A 15 -22.52 -42.76 -59.93
C GLY A 15 -23.35 -41.94 -60.95
N SER A 16 -24.69 -42.11 -60.95
CA SER A 16 -25.65 -41.30 -61.74
C SER A 16 -27.13 -41.43 -61.24
N ASP A 17 -28.05 -40.74 -61.92
CA ASP A 17 -29.26 -40.05 -61.44
C ASP A 17 -30.65 -40.78 -61.54
N ARG A 18 -31.63 -40.34 -60.71
CA ARG A 18 -33.13 -40.32 -60.88
C ARG A 18 -34.00 -41.58 -61.15
N LYS A 19 -35.07 -41.75 -60.33
CA LYS A 19 -36.51 -41.39 -60.64
C LYS A 19 -37.48 -41.71 -59.47
N THR A 20 -38.72 -41.21 -59.50
CA THR A 20 -39.71 -41.23 -58.37
C THR A 20 -41.13 -41.71 -58.76
N SER A 21 -41.85 -42.35 -57.83
CA SER A 21 -43.31 -42.67 -57.87
C SER A 21 -43.76 -43.17 -56.46
N VAL A 22 -44.48 -42.39 -55.62
CA VAL A 22 -45.94 -42.15 -55.51
C VAL A 22 -46.73 -43.19 -54.66
N LEU A 23 -47.59 -42.65 -53.79
CA LEU A 23 -48.21 -43.18 -52.56
C LEU A 23 -49.15 -44.41 -52.67
N ARG A 24 -49.28 -45.12 -51.53
CA ARG A 24 -50.60 -45.50 -50.96
C ARG A 24 -50.56 -45.51 -49.41
N ARG A 25 -51.71 -45.26 -48.75
CA ARG A 25 -51.88 -45.27 -47.27
C ARG A 25 -52.98 -46.27 -46.88
N LEU A 26 -52.85 -46.90 -45.70
CA LEU A 26 -53.90 -47.17 -44.69
C LEU A 26 -53.17 -47.70 -43.43
N SER A 27 -53.19 -46.95 -42.32
CA SER A 27 -54.01 -47.22 -41.11
C SER A 27 -53.32 -48.07 -40.04
N VAL A 28 -52.91 -47.41 -38.94
CA VAL A 28 -52.50 -48.04 -37.67
C VAL A 28 -53.24 -47.33 -36.53
N THR A 29 -53.64 -48.09 -35.51
CA THR A 29 -54.50 -47.65 -34.40
C THR A 29 -53.83 -46.58 -33.52
N ALA A 30 -54.61 -45.61 -33.06
CA ALA A 30 -54.12 -44.55 -32.19
C ALA A 30 -53.88 -45.05 -30.74
N VAL A 31 -52.70 -44.72 -30.19
CA VAL A 31 -52.43 -44.74 -28.75
C VAL A 31 -52.08 -43.32 -28.34
N ALA A 32 -52.91 -42.72 -27.49
CA ALA A 32 -52.73 -41.34 -27.04
C ALA A 32 -51.73 -41.28 -25.87
N LEU A 33 -50.42 -41.23 -26.19
CA LEU A 33 -49.43 -40.80 -25.21
C LEU A 33 -49.53 -39.28 -25.02
N ALA A 34 -50.15 -38.86 -23.92
CA ALA A 34 -50.08 -37.48 -23.46
C ALA A 34 -48.64 -37.19 -22.99
N ALA A 35 -47.85 -36.56 -23.86
CA ALA A 35 -46.50 -36.10 -23.53
C ALA A 35 -46.59 -34.92 -22.55
N ALA A 36 -46.69 -35.23 -21.26
CA ALA A 36 -46.54 -34.25 -20.18
C ALA A 36 -45.10 -33.72 -20.22
N ALA A 37 -44.90 -32.60 -20.90
CA ALA A 37 -43.64 -31.87 -20.91
C ALA A 37 -43.36 -31.39 -19.49
N ALA A 38 -42.49 -32.11 -18.77
CA ALA A 38 -42.04 -31.72 -17.45
C ALA A 38 -41.27 -30.41 -17.57
N MET A 39 -41.95 -29.29 -17.27
CA MET A 39 -41.31 -27.99 -17.16
C MET A 39 -40.35 -28.05 -15.99
N THR A 40 -39.06 -28.24 -16.27
CA THR A 40 -38.01 -28.08 -15.26
C THR A 40 -38.13 -26.66 -14.72
N PRO A 41 -38.34 -26.48 -13.40
CA PRO A 41 -38.43 -25.15 -12.83
C PRO A 41 -37.13 -24.41 -13.15
N ALA A 42 -37.24 -23.23 -13.76
CA ALA A 42 -36.08 -22.42 -14.06
C ALA A 42 -35.37 -22.12 -12.74
N VAL A 43 -34.09 -22.51 -12.63
CA VAL A 43 -33.25 -22.15 -11.49
C VAL A 43 -33.25 -20.63 -11.43
N PRO A 44 -33.65 -20.00 -10.30
CA PRO A 44 -33.68 -18.55 -10.22
C PRO A 44 -32.26 -18.02 -10.46
N ALA A 45 -32.14 -17.06 -11.38
CA ALA A 45 -30.84 -16.47 -11.71
C ALA A 45 -30.18 -15.92 -10.44
N HIS A 46 -28.94 -16.35 -10.17
CA HIS A 46 -28.21 -15.87 -9.00
C HIS A 46 -28.02 -14.36 -9.12
N ALA A 47 -28.45 -13.61 -8.11
CA ALA A 47 -28.25 -12.18 -8.07
C ALA A 47 -26.80 -11.92 -7.65
N ALA A 48 -26.01 -11.38 -8.58
CA ALA A 48 -24.57 -11.20 -8.41
C ALA A 48 -24.21 -10.43 -7.12
N ALA A 49 -23.18 -10.87 -6.40
CA ALA A 49 -22.79 -10.34 -5.10
C ALA A 49 -22.57 -8.81 -5.06
N PHE A 50 -22.17 -8.20 -6.19
CA PHE A 50 -22.14 -6.74 -6.32
C PHE A 50 -22.33 -6.24 -7.76
N LYS A 51 -22.54 -4.92 -7.90
CA LYS A 51 -22.50 -4.20 -9.18
C LYS A 51 -21.26 -3.31 -9.30
N VAL A 52 -20.77 -3.13 -10.52
CA VAL A 52 -19.72 -2.18 -10.92
C VAL A 52 -20.25 -1.30 -12.06
N LEU A 53 -19.92 0.00 -12.02
CA LEU A 53 -20.18 0.93 -13.12
C LEU A 53 -18.87 1.20 -13.87
N VAL A 54 -18.83 0.94 -15.18
CA VAL A 54 -17.72 1.35 -16.05
C VAL A 54 -18.09 2.67 -16.73
N PHE A 55 -17.28 3.70 -16.49
CA PHE A 55 -17.40 5.01 -17.12
C PHE A 55 -16.22 5.24 -18.05
N SER A 56 -16.49 5.57 -19.32
CA SER A 56 -15.46 5.73 -20.35
C SER A 56 -15.64 7.00 -21.20
N LYS A 57 -16.31 8.03 -20.66
CA LYS A 57 -16.46 9.33 -21.32
C LYS A 57 -15.10 9.99 -21.53
N THR A 58 -14.91 10.60 -22.69
CA THR A 58 -13.71 11.38 -23.03
C THR A 58 -14.12 12.77 -23.54
N ALA A 59 -13.48 13.81 -23.01
CA ALA A 59 -13.52 15.17 -23.55
C ALA A 59 -12.23 15.54 -24.31
N ALA A 60 -11.19 14.70 -24.24
CA ALA A 60 -9.95 14.84 -25.02
C ALA A 60 -9.68 13.57 -25.86
N PHE A 61 -8.47 13.01 -25.83
CA PHE A 61 -8.10 11.86 -26.66
C PHE A 61 -8.94 10.61 -26.35
N ARG A 62 -9.31 9.85 -27.40
CA ARG A 62 -10.17 8.66 -27.30
C ARG A 62 -9.38 7.40 -27.61
N HIS A 63 -9.25 6.52 -26.62
CA HIS A 63 -8.50 5.27 -26.74
C HIS A 63 -9.32 4.19 -27.47
N ASP A 64 -8.73 3.56 -28.49
CA ASP A 64 -9.35 2.47 -29.26
C ASP A 64 -9.53 1.17 -28.45
N SER A 65 -8.92 1.07 -27.27
CA SER A 65 -9.02 -0.09 -26.38
C SER A 65 -10.27 -0.10 -25.49
N ILE A 66 -10.96 1.03 -25.32
CA ILE A 66 -12.13 1.15 -24.43
C ILE A 66 -13.21 0.10 -24.72
N PRO A 67 -13.63 -0.19 -25.97
CA PRO A 67 -14.64 -1.23 -26.24
C PRO A 67 -14.19 -2.62 -25.76
N THR A 68 -12.93 -2.98 -26.01
CA THR A 68 -12.30 -4.23 -25.56
C THR A 68 -12.18 -4.29 -24.03
N GLY A 69 -11.90 -3.16 -23.39
CA GLY A 69 -11.86 -3.01 -21.94
C GLY A 69 -13.24 -3.15 -21.28
N ILE A 70 -14.28 -2.52 -21.84
CA ILE A 70 -15.67 -2.68 -21.37
C ILE A 70 -16.07 -4.15 -21.45
N GLN A 71 -15.84 -4.81 -22.59
CA GLN A 71 -16.15 -6.23 -22.74
C GLN A 71 -15.35 -7.09 -21.76
N THR A 72 -14.07 -6.82 -21.58
CA THR A 72 -13.21 -7.54 -20.64
C THR A 72 -13.68 -7.42 -19.19
N ILE A 73 -14.13 -6.24 -18.75
CA ILE A 73 -14.70 -6.07 -17.40
C ILE A 73 -16.04 -6.83 -17.29
N ARG A 74 -16.86 -6.86 -18.36
CA ARG A 74 -18.09 -7.68 -18.40
C ARG A 74 -17.80 -9.19 -18.29
N ASP A 75 -16.79 -9.69 -19.01
CA ASP A 75 -16.34 -11.09 -18.93
C ASP A 75 -15.87 -11.44 -17.51
N LEU A 76 -15.06 -10.55 -16.91
CA LEU A 76 -14.55 -10.70 -15.55
C LEU A 76 -15.69 -10.72 -14.54
N GLY A 77 -16.70 -9.86 -14.71
CA GLY A 77 -17.91 -9.84 -13.89
C GLY A 77 -18.72 -11.14 -13.97
N ALA A 78 -19.02 -11.60 -15.19
CA ALA A 78 -19.71 -12.86 -15.43
C ALA A 78 -18.97 -14.09 -14.87
N ALA A 79 -17.63 -14.05 -14.83
CA ALA A 79 -16.79 -15.11 -14.29
C ALA A 79 -16.51 -15.01 -12.77
N ASN A 80 -16.81 -13.89 -12.12
CA ASN A 80 -16.45 -13.62 -10.71
C ASN A 80 -17.60 -13.02 -9.89
N ASP A 81 -18.85 -13.31 -10.29
CA ASP A 81 -20.08 -12.94 -9.57
C ASP A 81 -20.26 -11.43 -9.29
N PHE A 82 -19.98 -10.59 -10.29
CA PHE A 82 -20.38 -9.18 -10.24
C PHE A 82 -21.01 -8.70 -11.56
N ALA A 83 -22.09 -7.93 -11.44
CA ALA A 83 -22.76 -7.34 -12.59
C ALA A 83 -22.06 -6.05 -13.02
N VAL A 84 -22.08 -5.76 -14.32
CA VAL A 84 -21.37 -4.63 -14.92
C VAL A 84 -22.32 -3.80 -15.78
N ASP A 85 -22.56 -2.56 -15.39
CA ASP A 85 -23.14 -1.53 -16.25
C ASP A 85 -22.00 -0.70 -16.86
N ALA A 86 -22.20 -0.16 -18.07
CA ALA A 86 -21.21 0.67 -18.74
C ALA A 86 -21.88 1.86 -19.42
N THR A 87 -21.28 3.05 -19.32
CA THR A 87 -21.84 4.29 -19.87
C THR A 87 -20.76 5.31 -20.22
N GLU A 88 -21.09 6.18 -21.16
CA GLU A 88 -20.36 7.43 -21.44
C GLU A 88 -21.19 8.67 -21.06
N ASP A 89 -22.42 8.48 -20.56
CA ASP A 89 -23.27 9.55 -20.05
C ASP A 89 -22.94 9.89 -18.58
N ALA A 90 -22.44 11.11 -18.37
CA ALA A 90 -22.14 11.67 -17.06
C ALA A 90 -23.40 11.89 -16.18
N ASN A 91 -24.62 11.89 -16.74
CA ASN A 91 -25.86 11.95 -15.96
C ASN A 91 -26.05 10.72 -15.04
N ALA A 92 -25.27 9.65 -15.25
CA ALA A 92 -25.18 8.52 -14.32
C ALA A 92 -24.60 8.92 -12.94
N PHE A 93 -23.88 10.04 -12.83
CA PHE A 93 -23.24 10.49 -11.59
C PHE A 93 -24.23 11.30 -10.72
N THR A 94 -25.20 10.59 -10.15
CA THR A 94 -26.11 11.09 -9.11
C THR A 94 -26.03 10.19 -7.89
N THR A 95 -26.24 10.75 -6.69
CA THR A 95 -26.17 9.99 -5.42
C THR A 95 -27.06 8.75 -5.42
N GLY A 96 -28.28 8.86 -5.98
CA GLY A 96 -29.22 7.75 -6.08
C GLY A 96 -28.77 6.64 -7.05
N ASN A 97 -28.19 6.99 -8.20
CA ASN A 97 -27.69 5.99 -9.14
C ASN A 97 -26.38 5.35 -8.67
N LEU A 98 -25.46 6.13 -8.09
CA LEU A 98 -24.16 5.65 -7.63
C LEU A 98 -24.27 4.66 -6.46
N ALA A 99 -25.28 4.81 -5.59
CA ALA A 99 -25.49 3.98 -4.40
C ALA A 99 -25.66 2.46 -4.67
N GLN A 100 -25.98 2.04 -5.90
CA GLN A 100 -26.11 0.63 -6.25
C GLN A 100 -24.78 -0.07 -6.56
N TYR A 101 -23.68 0.67 -6.78
CA TYR A 101 -22.39 0.14 -7.24
C TYR A 101 -21.37 0.07 -6.10
N LYS A 102 -20.62 -1.04 -5.99
CA LYS A 102 -19.52 -1.16 -5.03
C LYS A 102 -18.22 -0.51 -5.51
N ALA A 103 -18.04 -0.41 -6.83
CA ALA A 103 -16.96 0.37 -7.44
C ALA A 103 -17.41 1.07 -8.73
N VAL A 104 -16.78 2.20 -9.04
CA VAL A 104 -16.83 2.86 -10.34
C VAL A 104 -15.45 2.76 -10.99
N VAL A 105 -15.39 2.23 -12.21
CA VAL A 105 -14.19 2.15 -13.04
C VAL A 105 -14.17 3.33 -13.99
N PHE A 106 -13.14 4.17 -13.93
CA PHE A 106 -12.82 5.16 -14.96
C PHE A 106 -11.90 4.46 -15.97
N LEU A 107 -12.49 3.97 -17.05
CA LEU A 107 -11.80 3.19 -18.08
C LEU A 107 -11.34 4.13 -19.20
N SER A 108 -10.08 4.56 -19.14
CA SER A 108 -9.44 5.44 -20.12
C SER A 108 -10.26 6.69 -20.47
N THR A 109 -10.89 7.29 -19.45
CA THR A 109 -11.48 8.64 -19.53
C THR A 109 -10.40 9.67 -19.86
N THR A 110 -10.77 10.84 -20.39
CA THR A 110 -9.83 11.95 -20.63
C THR A 110 -10.52 13.31 -20.54
N GLY A 111 -9.81 14.35 -20.09
CA GLY A 111 -10.28 15.72 -19.95
C GLY A 111 -11.26 15.96 -18.80
N ASP A 112 -12.05 17.03 -18.92
CA ASP A 112 -13.14 17.40 -18.00
C ASP A 112 -14.43 16.64 -18.39
N VAL A 113 -14.89 15.75 -17.51
CA VAL A 113 -15.94 14.76 -17.83
C VAL A 113 -17.15 14.83 -16.92
N LEU A 114 -17.03 15.37 -15.70
CA LEU A 114 -18.10 15.57 -14.72
C LEU A 114 -18.29 17.06 -14.39
N ASN A 115 -19.52 17.58 -14.48
CA ASN A 115 -19.78 18.93 -13.97
C ASN A 115 -19.78 18.96 -12.43
N ALA A 116 -19.73 20.15 -11.82
CA ALA A 116 -19.65 20.33 -10.37
C ALA A 116 -20.70 19.55 -9.53
N SER A 117 -21.91 19.30 -10.06
CA SER A 117 -22.93 18.49 -9.34
C SER A 117 -22.61 16.98 -9.40
N GLN A 118 -22.05 16.51 -10.50
CA GLN A 118 -21.60 15.14 -10.74
C GLN A 118 -20.30 14.85 -9.96
N GLN A 119 -19.36 15.81 -9.93
CA GLN A 119 -18.18 15.81 -9.05
C GLN A 119 -18.60 15.66 -7.58
N THR A 120 -19.54 16.51 -7.12
CA THR A 120 -20.06 16.47 -5.74
C THR A 120 -20.71 15.12 -5.40
N ALA A 121 -21.51 14.57 -6.32
CA ALA A 121 -22.11 13.24 -6.16
C ALA A 121 -21.06 12.12 -6.11
N PHE A 122 -20.00 12.21 -6.91
CA PHE A 122 -18.94 11.19 -6.95
C PHE A 122 -18.03 11.25 -5.71
N GLN A 123 -17.64 12.44 -5.26
CA GLN A 123 -16.96 12.61 -3.98
C GLN A 123 -17.81 12.05 -2.83
N SER A 124 -19.09 12.41 -2.76
CA SER A 124 -20.01 11.90 -1.72
C SER A 124 -20.12 10.37 -1.72
N TYR A 125 -20.04 9.75 -2.90
CA TYR A 125 -20.01 8.30 -3.07
C TYR A 125 -18.73 7.66 -2.52
N ILE A 126 -17.54 8.19 -2.84
CA ILE A 126 -16.27 7.68 -2.31
C ILE A 126 -16.15 7.94 -0.80
N ASP A 127 -16.46 9.17 -0.35
CA ASP A 127 -16.42 9.55 1.06
C ASP A 127 -17.38 8.70 1.91
N GLY A 128 -18.55 8.35 1.35
CA GLY A 128 -19.52 7.40 1.89
C GLY A 128 -19.13 5.91 1.80
N GLY A 129 -17.97 5.59 1.23
CA GLY A 129 -17.39 4.24 1.25
C GLY A 129 -17.38 3.48 -0.08
N GLY A 130 -17.66 4.13 -1.20
CA GLY A 130 -17.55 3.59 -2.55
C GLY A 130 -16.12 3.28 -2.99
N GLY A 131 -16.00 2.48 -4.06
CA GLY A 131 -14.72 2.13 -4.68
C GLY A 131 -14.43 2.92 -5.95
N TYR A 132 -13.17 3.24 -6.18
CA TYR A 132 -12.65 3.82 -7.42
C TYR A 132 -11.59 2.91 -8.06
N VAL A 133 -11.66 2.76 -9.38
CA VAL A 133 -10.66 2.05 -10.20
C VAL A 133 -10.32 2.92 -11.40
N GLY A 134 -9.15 3.54 -11.44
CA GLY A 134 -8.65 4.21 -12.63
C GLY A 134 -7.85 3.26 -13.52
N VAL A 135 -8.08 3.30 -14.83
CA VAL A 135 -7.32 2.54 -15.83
C VAL A 135 -6.73 3.49 -16.87
N HIS A 136 -5.44 3.32 -17.15
CA HIS A 136 -4.65 4.06 -18.13
C HIS A 136 -4.86 5.58 -18.06
N SER A 137 -5.58 6.17 -19.03
CA SER A 137 -5.75 7.62 -19.14
C SER A 137 -6.70 8.24 -18.13
N ALA A 138 -7.22 7.48 -17.17
CA ALA A 138 -7.80 8.06 -15.95
C ALA A 138 -6.83 9.03 -15.22
N ALA A 139 -5.52 8.98 -15.49
CA ALA A 139 -4.57 10.01 -15.05
C ALA A 139 -4.68 11.36 -15.80
N ASP A 140 -5.25 11.38 -17.00
CA ASP A 140 -5.50 12.54 -17.88
C ASP A 140 -6.92 13.08 -17.71
N THR A 141 -7.46 13.04 -16.49
CA THR A 141 -8.87 13.32 -16.20
C THR A 141 -9.00 14.36 -15.06
N GLU A 142 -10.00 15.25 -15.16
CA GLU A 142 -10.43 16.20 -14.10
C GLU A 142 -9.30 17.05 -13.48
N TYR A 143 -8.43 17.63 -14.30
CA TYR A 143 -7.25 18.39 -13.83
C TYR A 143 -7.55 19.59 -12.91
N ASP A 144 -8.69 20.24 -13.10
CA ASP A 144 -9.11 21.40 -12.29
C ASP A 144 -9.88 21.02 -11.02
N TRP A 145 -10.01 19.72 -10.71
CA TRP A 145 -10.69 19.20 -9.53
C TRP A 145 -9.69 18.53 -8.54
N PRO A 146 -9.22 19.24 -7.49
CA PRO A 146 -8.18 18.72 -6.60
C PRO A 146 -8.53 17.44 -5.84
N TYR A 147 -9.83 17.15 -5.63
CA TYR A 147 -10.25 15.88 -5.04
C TYR A 147 -9.95 14.70 -5.96
N TYR A 148 -10.10 14.85 -7.28
CA TYR A 148 -9.74 13.79 -8.23
C TYR A 148 -8.23 13.54 -8.25
N GLY A 149 -7.42 14.61 -8.21
CA GLY A 149 -5.95 14.49 -8.08
C GLY A 149 -5.54 13.69 -6.83
N GLN A 150 -6.27 13.83 -5.72
CA GLN A 150 -6.06 13.04 -4.49
C GLN A 150 -6.58 11.60 -4.62
N LEU A 151 -7.78 11.40 -5.20
CA LEU A 151 -8.41 10.10 -5.43
C LEU A 151 -7.62 9.21 -6.38
N MET A 152 -6.99 9.81 -7.38
CA MET A 152 -6.22 9.14 -8.42
C MET A 152 -4.74 9.01 -8.03
N GLY A 153 -4.19 9.98 -7.28
CA GLY A 153 -2.88 9.91 -6.63
C GLY A 153 -1.77 10.68 -7.35
N ALA A 154 -1.76 10.72 -8.68
CA ALA A 154 -0.85 11.56 -9.47
C ALA A 154 -1.30 11.75 -10.93
N TRP A 155 -1.61 12.98 -11.32
CA TRP A 155 -2.02 13.36 -12.68
C TRP A 155 -0.96 13.06 -13.76
N PHE A 156 -1.42 12.78 -14.98
CA PHE A 156 -0.59 12.54 -16.18
C PHE A 156 0.25 13.76 -16.59
N ASN A 157 1.48 13.52 -17.06
CA ASN A 157 2.40 14.53 -17.57
C ASN A 157 2.77 14.30 -19.04
N ASN A 158 3.30 13.12 -19.37
CA ASN A 158 3.71 12.72 -20.73
C ASN A 158 3.90 11.20 -20.82
N HIS A 159 3.99 10.67 -22.03
CA HIS A 159 4.41 9.29 -22.31
C HIS A 159 5.38 9.27 -23.51
N PRO A 160 6.18 8.21 -23.69
CA PRO A 160 6.88 7.94 -24.94
C PRO A 160 5.96 7.20 -25.92
N ALA A 161 6.50 6.76 -27.08
CA ALA A 161 5.78 5.82 -27.94
C ALA A 161 5.58 4.46 -27.24
N ILE A 162 4.51 3.74 -27.64
CA ILE A 162 4.22 2.36 -27.24
C ILE A 162 5.45 1.48 -27.50
N GLN A 163 5.95 0.81 -26.46
CA GLN A 163 7.15 -0.02 -26.54
C GLN A 163 7.17 -1.07 -25.42
N GLN A 164 8.09 -2.02 -25.49
CA GLN A 164 8.27 -2.98 -24.39
C GLN A 164 9.00 -2.33 -23.20
N ALA A 165 8.56 -2.66 -21.98
CA ALA A 165 9.26 -2.35 -20.74
C ALA A 165 9.16 -3.53 -19.74
N THR A 166 10.06 -3.55 -18.77
CA THR A 166 9.99 -4.42 -17.59
C THR A 166 9.25 -3.70 -16.47
N VAL A 167 8.18 -4.32 -15.98
CA VAL A 167 7.41 -3.89 -14.80
C VAL A 167 7.92 -4.69 -13.60
N ARG A 168 8.26 -4.00 -12.52
CA ARG A 168 8.70 -4.57 -11.23
C ARG A 168 7.51 -4.66 -10.28
N ASN A 169 7.30 -5.80 -9.64
CA ASN A 169 6.20 -6.03 -8.69
C ASN A 169 6.72 -5.86 -7.25
N GLU A 170 6.39 -4.73 -6.62
CA GLU A 170 6.88 -4.36 -5.29
C GLU A 170 6.00 -4.93 -4.17
N ASP A 171 4.69 -4.91 -4.37
CA ASP A 171 3.73 -5.63 -3.53
C ASP A 171 3.27 -6.88 -4.28
N ARG A 172 3.32 -8.03 -3.60
CA ARG A 172 2.82 -9.32 -4.11
C ARG A 172 1.84 -9.99 -3.13
N ALA A 173 1.28 -9.24 -2.18
CA ALA A 173 0.15 -9.66 -1.36
C ALA A 173 -1.18 -9.21 -1.97
N HIS A 174 -1.23 -8.03 -2.59
CA HIS A 174 -2.41 -7.48 -3.21
C HIS A 174 -2.94 -8.40 -4.32
N ALA A 175 -4.25 -8.64 -4.37
CA ALA A 175 -4.88 -9.57 -5.32
C ALA A 175 -4.65 -9.21 -6.80
N ALA A 176 -4.26 -7.97 -7.09
CA ALA A 176 -3.91 -7.49 -8.44
C ALA A 176 -2.48 -7.85 -8.90
N THR A 177 -1.61 -8.31 -8.02
CA THR A 177 -0.19 -8.59 -8.31
C THR A 177 0.31 -9.92 -7.76
N ALA A 178 -0.45 -10.57 -6.87
CA ALA A 178 -0.05 -11.80 -6.19
C ALA A 178 0.26 -13.01 -7.10
N HIS A 179 -0.32 -13.05 -8.30
CA HIS A 179 -0.10 -14.07 -9.34
C HIS A 179 1.15 -13.83 -10.20
N LEU A 180 1.70 -12.61 -10.18
CA LEU A 180 2.87 -12.23 -10.97
C LEU A 180 4.16 -12.63 -10.25
N GLY A 181 5.24 -12.88 -11.00
CA GLY A 181 6.60 -13.04 -10.46
C GLY A 181 7.16 -11.74 -9.87
N THR A 182 8.44 -11.70 -9.50
CA THR A 182 9.10 -10.46 -9.04
C THR A 182 9.14 -9.36 -10.13
N THR A 183 9.22 -9.74 -11.40
CA THR A 183 9.09 -8.85 -12.56
C THR A 183 8.26 -9.50 -13.67
N TRP A 184 7.82 -8.71 -14.65
CA TRP A 184 7.21 -9.17 -15.89
C TRP A 184 7.40 -8.12 -16.99
N SER A 185 7.56 -8.57 -18.25
CA SER A 185 7.71 -7.67 -19.40
C SER A 185 6.38 -7.49 -20.12
N ARG A 186 6.09 -6.26 -20.56
CA ARG A 186 4.85 -5.87 -21.24
C ARG A 186 5.14 -4.90 -22.38
N THR A 187 4.22 -4.80 -23.34
CA THR A 187 4.19 -3.71 -24.33
C THR A 187 2.93 -2.88 -24.12
N ASP A 188 3.11 -1.60 -23.79
CA ASP A 188 2.03 -0.66 -23.42
C ASP A 188 2.52 0.79 -23.66
N GLU A 189 1.70 1.79 -23.32
CA GLU A 189 2.10 3.20 -23.32
C GLU A 189 2.47 3.68 -21.91
N TRP A 190 3.70 4.17 -21.72
CA TRP A 190 4.29 4.36 -20.39
C TRP A 190 4.10 5.78 -19.84
N TYR A 191 3.05 5.96 -19.04
CA TYR A 191 2.68 7.26 -18.47
C TYR A 191 3.63 7.72 -17.36
N SER A 192 4.31 8.84 -17.59
CA SER A 192 4.95 9.64 -16.53
C SER A 192 3.95 10.62 -15.93
N PHE A 193 4.09 10.88 -14.62
CA PHE A 193 3.13 11.69 -13.84
C PHE A 193 3.73 13.01 -13.35
N ARG A 194 2.90 14.03 -13.13
CA ARG A 194 3.28 15.40 -12.69
C ARG A 194 3.92 15.43 -11.30
N SER A 195 3.69 14.37 -10.52
CA SER A 195 4.24 14.14 -9.19
C SER A 195 4.41 12.64 -8.99
N ASN A 196 5.44 12.21 -8.28
CA ASN A 196 5.54 10.81 -7.86
C ASN A 196 4.49 10.51 -6.76
N PRO A 197 3.61 9.50 -6.92
CA PRO A 197 2.53 9.23 -5.97
C PRO A 197 2.99 8.50 -4.69
N ARG A 198 4.18 7.86 -4.69
CA ARG A 198 4.67 6.95 -3.63
C ARG A 198 4.54 7.50 -2.20
N PRO A 199 4.74 8.80 -1.89
CA PRO A 199 4.55 9.30 -0.52
C PRO A 199 3.12 9.14 0.01
N ASN A 200 2.13 9.06 -0.88
CA ASN A 200 0.70 9.12 -0.57
C ASN A 200 -0.06 7.82 -0.86
N VAL A 201 0.57 6.82 -1.50
CA VAL A 201 -0.10 5.58 -1.95
C VAL A 201 0.69 4.31 -1.60
N ARG A 202 0.02 3.16 -1.57
CA ARG A 202 0.67 1.85 -1.64
C ARG A 202 1.02 1.55 -3.10
N VAL A 203 2.28 1.74 -3.46
CA VAL A 203 2.81 1.30 -4.76
C VAL A 203 2.77 -0.22 -4.81
N LEU A 204 2.16 -0.76 -5.88
CA LEU A 204 2.09 -2.20 -6.15
C LEU A 204 3.09 -2.58 -7.24
N GLN A 205 3.27 -1.72 -8.25
CA GLN A 205 4.19 -1.91 -9.36
C GLN A 205 4.86 -0.61 -9.78
N SER A 206 6.10 -0.72 -10.27
CA SER A 206 6.87 0.39 -10.87
C SER A 206 7.51 -0.04 -12.18
N LEU A 207 7.80 0.92 -13.07
CA LEU A 207 8.55 0.67 -14.29
C LEU A 207 10.05 0.62 -14.04
N ASP A 208 10.75 -0.22 -14.80
CA ASP A 208 12.19 -0.20 -14.90
C ASP A 208 12.63 0.75 -16.02
N GLU A 209 12.94 2.01 -15.70
CA GLU A 209 13.36 3.01 -16.69
C GLU A 209 14.67 2.65 -17.42
N SER A 210 15.42 1.62 -17.00
CA SER A 210 16.57 1.11 -17.75
C SER A 210 16.18 0.16 -18.90
N SER A 211 14.92 -0.28 -18.94
CA SER A 211 14.41 -1.27 -19.90
C SER A 211 13.69 -0.67 -21.13
N TYR A 212 13.42 0.64 -21.12
CA TYR A 212 12.70 1.33 -22.19
C TYR A 212 13.21 2.78 -22.38
N SER A 213 12.71 3.47 -23.39
CA SER A 213 13.13 4.83 -23.76
C SER A 213 12.04 5.88 -23.49
N GLY A 214 12.45 7.04 -22.96
CA GLY A 214 11.55 8.17 -22.70
C GLY A 214 10.82 8.14 -21.36
N GLY A 215 11.34 7.39 -20.37
CA GLY A 215 11.07 7.66 -18.95
C GLY A 215 11.78 8.95 -18.47
N GLY A 216 11.71 9.20 -17.16
CA GLY A 216 12.34 10.37 -16.53
C GLY A 216 11.90 10.64 -15.08
N MET A 217 11.16 9.73 -14.44
CA MET A 217 10.77 9.86 -13.03
C MET A 217 11.82 9.29 -12.06
N GLY A 218 12.69 8.40 -12.53
CA GLY A 218 13.69 7.67 -11.73
C GLY A 218 13.07 6.60 -10.83
N ASP A 219 12.25 7.04 -9.87
CA ASP A 219 11.29 6.18 -9.19
C ASP A 219 9.92 6.35 -9.86
N HIS A 220 9.46 5.30 -10.54
CA HIS A 220 8.34 5.37 -11.48
C HIS A 220 7.21 4.37 -11.13
N PRO A 221 6.41 4.63 -10.08
CA PRO A 221 5.18 3.88 -9.81
C PRO A 221 4.23 3.90 -11.01
N ILE A 222 3.62 2.76 -11.34
CA ILE A 222 2.66 2.62 -12.46
C ILE A 222 1.35 1.94 -12.07
N THR A 223 1.33 1.18 -10.97
CA THR A 223 0.10 0.59 -10.40
C THR A 223 0.14 0.77 -8.88
N TRP A 224 -0.96 1.27 -8.29
CA TRP A 224 -1.05 1.56 -6.86
C TRP A 224 -2.47 1.46 -6.30
N CYS A 225 -2.57 1.44 -4.98
CA CYS A 225 -3.83 1.55 -4.25
C CYS A 225 -3.71 2.44 -3.01
N HIS A 226 -4.83 2.95 -2.50
CA HIS A 226 -4.91 3.58 -1.17
C HIS A 226 -6.34 3.59 -0.63
N PRO A 227 -6.53 3.69 0.70
CA PRO A 227 -7.80 4.19 1.24
C PRO A 227 -8.03 5.63 0.78
N GLN A 228 -9.29 6.00 0.55
CA GLN A 228 -9.70 7.40 0.30
C GLN A 228 -10.96 7.66 1.10
N SER A 229 -10.86 8.47 2.16
CA SER A 229 -11.93 8.63 3.16
C SER A 229 -12.41 7.26 3.68
N SER A 230 -13.71 6.95 3.62
CA SER A 230 -14.24 5.61 3.93
C SER A 230 -14.12 4.60 2.77
N GLY A 231 -13.76 5.08 1.58
CA GLY A 231 -13.68 4.35 0.33
C GLY A 231 -12.30 3.74 0.06
N ARG A 232 -12.13 3.22 -1.17
CA ARG A 232 -10.90 2.55 -1.62
C ARG A 232 -10.60 2.94 -3.06
N ALA A 233 -9.37 3.35 -3.33
CA ALA A 233 -8.87 3.73 -4.64
C ALA A 233 -7.84 2.71 -5.15
N PHE A 234 -7.95 2.33 -6.42
CA PHE A 234 -6.96 1.59 -7.18
C PHE A 234 -6.68 2.32 -8.50
N TYR A 235 -5.43 2.32 -8.94
CA TYR A 235 -5.05 2.80 -10.26
C TYR A 235 -4.03 1.88 -10.92
N THR A 236 -4.14 1.73 -12.24
CA THR A 236 -3.06 1.19 -13.09
C THR A 236 -2.92 2.04 -14.34
N GLY A 237 -1.69 2.45 -14.67
CA GLY A 237 -1.35 3.13 -15.92
C GLY A 237 -1.23 2.19 -17.11
N LEU A 238 -1.31 0.88 -16.87
CA LEU A 238 -1.40 -0.15 -17.91
C LEU A 238 -2.77 -0.12 -18.61
N GLY A 239 -2.82 -0.60 -19.85
CA GLY A 239 -4.08 -0.80 -20.59
C GLY A 239 -4.37 0.21 -21.70
N HIS A 240 -3.34 0.80 -22.32
CA HIS A 240 -3.51 1.55 -23.58
C HIS A 240 -3.96 0.60 -24.70
N THR A 241 -3.23 -0.50 -24.86
CA THR A 241 -3.32 -1.41 -26.01
C THR A 241 -4.54 -2.34 -25.93
N GLN A 242 -5.13 -2.71 -27.08
CA GLN A 242 -6.22 -3.70 -27.11
C GLN A 242 -5.72 -5.09 -26.65
N GLU A 243 -4.47 -5.39 -26.99
CA GLU A 243 -3.72 -6.60 -26.64
C GLU A 243 -3.60 -6.78 -25.13
N SER A 244 -3.48 -5.69 -24.35
CA SER A 244 -3.44 -5.76 -22.89
C SER A 244 -4.65 -6.48 -22.31
N TYR A 245 -5.83 -6.27 -22.89
CA TYR A 245 -7.09 -6.87 -22.42
C TYR A 245 -7.23 -8.35 -22.81
N ALA A 246 -6.39 -8.87 -23.71
CA ALA A 246 -6.29 -10.30 -24.00
C ALA A 246 -5.30 -11.03 -23.07
N ASP A 247 -4.31 -10.33 -22.51
CA ASP A 247 -3.33 -10.89 -21.59
C ASP A 247 -3.94 -11.28 -20.23
N SER A 248 -3.79 -12.55 -19.85
CA SER A 248 -4.37 -13.13 -18.63
C SER A 248 -3.81 -12.49 -17.34
N ASN A 249 -2.56 -12.04 -17.36
CA ASN A 249 -1.92 -11.40 -16.22
C ASN A 249 -2.51 -10.01 -15.94
N PHE A 250 -2.75 -9.20 -16.97
CA PHE A 250 -3.45 -7.91 -16.85
C PHE A 250 -4.94 -8.07 -16.55
N ARG A 251 -5.64 -9.04 -17.16
CA ARG A 251 -7.05 -9.35 -16.80
C ARG A 251 -7.18 -9.69 -15.31
N THR A 252 -6.22 -10.44 -14.74
CA THR A 252 -6.17 -10.78 -13.32
C THR A 252 -5.82 -9.57 -12.44
N LEU A 253 -4.91 -8.70 -12.90
CA LEU A 253 -4.59 -7.43 -12.25
C LEU A 253 -5.81 -6.52 -12.13
N LEU A 254 -6.53 -6.32 -13.24
CA LEU A 254 -7.74 -5.50 -13.30
C LEU A 254 -8.85 -6.07 -12.39
N LEU A 255 -9.04 -7.39 -12.40
CA LEU A 255 -9.94 -8.09 -11.48
C LEU A 255 -9.57 -7.86 -10.00
N GLY A 256 -8.28 -7.97 -9.66
CA GLY A 256 -7.79 -7.75 -8.30
C GLY A 256 -8.01 -6.30 -7.83
N GLY A 257 -7.78 -5.32 -8.71
CA GLY A 257 -8.07 -3.90 -8.44
C GLY A 257 -9.56 -3.62 -8.22
N ILE A 258 -10.42 -4.16 -9.09
CA ILE A 258 -11.88 -4.06 -8.96
C ILE A 258 -12.36 -4.69 -7.64
N ARG A 259 -11.88 -5.90 -7.30
CA ARG A 259 -12.26 -6.57 -6.06
C ARG A 259 -11.76 -5.84 -4.81
N TYR A 260 -10.56 -5.24 -4.84
CA TYR A 260 -10.07 -4.41 -3.75
C TYR A 260 -10.97 -3.19 -3.54
N ALA A 261 -11.23 -2.42 -4.61
CA ALA A 261 -12.06 -1.21 -4.57
C ALA A 261 -13.49 -1.51 -4.10
N ALA A 262 -14.09 -2.60 -4.61
CA ALA A 262 -15.43 -3.08 -4.24
C ALA A 262 -15.53 -3.71 -2.83
N LYS A 263 -14.42 -3.78 -2.07
CA LYS A 263 -14.31 -4.42 -0.75
C LYS A 263 -14.61 -5.93 -0.74
N ALA A 264 -14.33 -6.61 -1.86
CA ALA A 264 -14.48 -8.05 -2.06
C ALA A 264 -13.18 -8.87 -1.88
N VAL A 265 -12.06 -8.19 -1.53
CA VAL A 265 -10.82 -8.74 -0.96
C VAL A 265 -10.19 -7.68 -0.03
N ASN A 266 -9.32 -8.07 0.88
CA ASN A 266 -8.57 -7.16 1.76
C ASN A 266 -7.09 -7.04 1.36
N ALA A 267 -6.49 -5.88 1.63
CA ALA A 267 -5.06 -5.64 1.42
C ALA A 267 -4.62 -4.39 2.20
N ASP A 268 -3.37 -4.38 2.67
CA ASP A 268 -2.77 -3.22 3.34
C ASP A 268 -2.34 -2.15 2.32
N CYS A 269 -3.30 -1.38 1.82
CA CYS A 269 -3.03 -0.25 0.92
C CYS A 269 -2.64 1.06 1.64
N ARG A 270 -2.15 1.01 2.89
CA ARG A 270 -1.56 2.20 3.52
C ARG A 270 -0.19 2.51 2.88
N PRO A 271 0.19 3.79 2.70
CA PRO A 271 1.50 4.15 2.15
C PRO A 271 2.65 3.59 3.01
N GLU A 272 3.69 3.05 2.36
CA GLU A 272 4.80 2.38 3.03
C GLU A 272 6.13 3.09 2.76
N THR A 273 6.78 3.60 3.80
CA THR A 273 8.02 4.38 3.71
C THR A 273 9.00 4.01 4.81
N GLY A 274 10.29 3.93 4.48
CA GLY A 274 11.37 3.67 5.45
C GLY A 274 11.49 2.21 5.91
N TYR A 275 11.01 1.26 5.12
CA TYR A 275 11.22 -0.18 5.34
C TYR A 275 12.43 -0.69 4.54
N THR A 276 13.20 -1.58 5.16
CA THR A 276 14.34 -2.31 4.57
C THR A 276 13.99 -3.79 4.46
N ALA A 277 14.28 -4.43 3.33
CA ALA A 277 14.04 -5.86 3.17
C ALA A 277 14.99 -6.70 4.03
N LEU A 278 14.45 -7.63 4.81
CA LEU A 278 15.17 -8.73 5.46
C LEU A 278 15.19 -9.98 4.57
N TYR A 279 14.10 -10.23 3.82
CA TYR A 279 14.04 -11.27 2.80
C TYR A 279 13.33 -10.77 1.54
N ASN A 280 14.04 -10.85 0.42
CA ASN A 280 13.61 -10.49 -0.94
C ASN A 280 13.89 -11.61 -1.97
N GLY A 281 14.03 -12.86 -1.50
CA GLY A 281 14.53 -13.99 -2.27
C GLY A 281 15.89 -14.51 -1.80
N SER A 282 16.75 -13.63 -1.25
CA SER A 282 17.99 -14.08 -0.60
C SER A 282 17.75 -14.43 0.88
N THR A 283 18.32 -15.57 1.31
CA THR A 283 18.40 -15.98 2.72
C THR A 283 19.71 -15.57 3.40
N THR A 284 20.51 -14.67 2.80
CA THR A 284 21.70 -14.10 3.45
C THR A 284 21.34 -13.48 4.81
N GLY A 285 22.03 -13.90 5.87
CA GLY A 285 21.77 -13.44 7.24
C GLY A 285 20.66 -14.19 7.99
N TRP A 286 20.00 -15.15 7.34
CA TRP A 286 19.04 -16.06 7.98
C TRP A 286 19.71 -17.35 8.45
N SER A 287 19.11 -18.03 9.43
CA SER A 287 19.55 -19.33 9.95
C SER A 287 18.35 -20.24 10.24
N GLN A 288 18.46 -21.51 9.86
CA GLN A 288 17.44 -22.54 10.07
C GLN A 288 17.76 -23.33 11.35
N VAL A 289 16.75 -23.59 12.17
CA VAL A 289 16.81 -24.48 13.33
C VAL A 289 15.69 -25.52 13.32
N GLY A 290 15.91 -26.65 13.98
CA GLY A 290 15.00 -27.81 13.99
C GLY A 290 15.04 -28.66 12.71
N PRO A 291 14.35 -29.83 12.70
CA PRO A 291 14.22 -30.70 11.51
C PRO A 291 13.32 -30.16 10.38
N GLY A 292 12.68 -29.01 10.57
CA GLY A 292 11.98 -28.28 9.51
C GLY A 292 12.91 -27.54 8.55
N SER A 293 12.38 -27.18 7.38
CA SER A 293 13.05 -26.30 6.42
C SER A 293 12.03 -25.48 5.62
N PHE A 294 12.51 -24.59 4.76
CA PHE A 294 11.70 -23.89 3.77
C PHE A 294 12.27 -24.14 2.38
N THR A 295 11.41 -24.40 1.40
CA THR A 295 11.78 -24.20 -0.02
C THR A 295 11.96 -22.70 -0.28
N ASN A 296 12.75 -22.31 -1.28
CA ASN A 296 12.91 -20.90 -1.69
C ASN A 296 12.81 -20.81 -3.21
N SER A 297 11.72 -20.24 -3.73
CA SER A 297 11.46 -20.12 -5.17
C SER A 297 10.64 -18.86 -5.47
N ASP A 298 10.94 -18.15 -6.57
CA ASP A 298 10.29 -16.88 -6.95
C ASP A 298 10.09 -15.90 -5.77
N ALA A 299 11.17 -15.68 -5.03
CA ALA A 299 11.22 -14.89 -3.80
C ALA A 299 10.10 -15.22 -2.78
N THR A 300 9.75 -16.50 -2.67
CA THR A 300 8.77 -17.05 -1.73
C THR A 300 9.38 -18.24 -0.98
N LEU A 301 9.23 -18.24 0.35
CA LEU A 301 9.63 -19.32 1.27
C LEU A 301 8.40 -20.16 1.62
N THR A 302 8.42 -21.48 1.45
CA THR A 302 7.28 -22.36 1.84
C THR A 302 7.75 -23.45 2.79
N SER A 303 7.08 -23.60 3.93
CA SER A 303 7.38 -24.59 4.97
C SER A 303 7.31 -26.03 4.47
N GLN A 304 8.24 -26.88 4.92
CA GLN A 304 8.28 -28.31 4.63
C GLN A 304 9.08 -29.11 5.67
N GLY A 305 8.78 -30.39 5.85
CA GLY A 305 9.53 -31.30 6.75
C GLY A 305 9.00 -31.30 8.18
N GLY A 306 9.89 -31.35 9.17
CA GLY A 306 9.53 -31.38 10.60
C GLY A 306 9.30 -30.00 11.21
N MET A 307 9.14 -29.95 12.54
CA MET A 307 9.11 -28.69 13.30
C MET A 307 10.42 -27.90 13.09
N GLY A 308 10.33 -26.60 12.87
CA GLY A 308 11.50 -25.75 12.66
C GLY A 308 11.21 -24.25 12.70
N MET A 309 12.26 -23.45 12.55
CA MET A 309 12.16 -22.00 12.43
C MET A 309 13.30 -21.46 11.58
N LEU A 310 13.00 -20.51 10.69
CA LEU A 310 14.00 -19.73 9.96
C LEU A 310 14.02 -18.31 10.54
N TYR A 311 15.15 -17.86 11.09
CA TYR A 311 15.27 -16.56 11.75
C TYR A 311 16.41 -15.71 11.24
N TYR A 312 16.28 -14.38 11.33
CA TYR A 312 17.28 -13.43 10.85
C TYR A 312 18.43 -13.26 11.86
N ALA A 313 19.34 -14.24 11.89
CA ALA A 313 20.44 -14.31 12.85
C ALA A 313 21.48 -13.16 12.75
N ALA A 314 21.49 -12.38 11.67
CA ALA A 314 22.52 -11.35 11.43
C ALA A 314 22.51 -10.19 12.45
N LYS A 315 21.39 -9.89 13.10
CA LYS A 315 21.32 -9.02 14.29
C LYS A 315 20.00 -9.20 15.06
N GLU A 316 20.01 -8.74 16.31
CA GLU A 316 18.79 -8.51 17.10
C GLU A 316 18.15 -7.16 16.73
N PHE A 317 16.86 -7.04 17.03
CA PHE A 317 16.03 -5.86 16.82
C PHE A 317 15.42 -5.39 18.15
N HIS A 318 15.10 -4.10 18.23
CA HIS A 318 14.54 -3.47 19.44
C HIS A 318 13.10 -3.02 19.21
N SER A 319 12.82 -1.71 19.11
CA SER A 319 11.52 -1.22 18.63
C SER A 319 11.50 -1.14 17.10
N TYR A 320 10.45 -1.66 16.47
CA TYR A 320 10.31 -1.75 15.02
C TYR A 320 8.86 -1.91 14.58
N SER A 321 8.58 -1.60 13.32
CA SER A 321 7.47 -2.24 12.60
C SER A 321 8.02 -3.28 11.63
N LEU A 322 7.64 -4.54 11.81
CA LEU A 322 7.96 -5.66 10.93
C LEU A 322 6.74 -5.92 10.05
N LYS A 323 6.94 -6.08 8.74
CA LYS A 323 5.92 -6.58 7.83
C LYS A 323 6.39 -7.80 7.07
N LEU A 324 5.43 -8.69 6.79
CA LEU A 324 5.63 -9.88 5.97
C LEU A 324 4.31 -10.25 5.28
N ASP A 325 4.42 -10.85 4.10
CA ASP A 325 3.27 -11.35 3.35
C ASP A 325 3.24 -12.88 3.48
N TRP A 326 2.09 -13.45 3.87
CA TRP A 326 1.92 -14.88 4.12
C TRP A 326 0.67 -15.47 3.44
N ARG A 327 0.66 -16.79 3.23
CA ARG A 327 -0.47 -17.55 2.68
C ARG A 327 -0.42 -19.00 3.18
N MET A 328 -1.48 -19.47 3.82
CA MET A 328 -1.70 -20.90 4.08
C MET A 328 -2.45 -21.57 2.91
N THR A 329 -2.29 -22.88 2.74
CA THR A 329 -3.14 -23.70 1.86
C THR A 329 -4.00 -24.67 2.68
N GLY A 330 -5.32 -24.66 2.44
CA GLY A 330 -6.27 -25.47 3.23
C GLY A 330 -6.32 -25.05 4.70
N ASP A 331 -6.21 -26.04 5.59
CA ASP A 331 -5.98 -25.89 7.02
C ASP A 331 -4.49 -26.16 7.31
N SER A 332 -3.84 -25.29 8.09
CA SER A 332 -2.41 -25.35 8.41
C SER A 332 -2.04 -24.37 9.53
N ASN A 333 -1.19 -24.81 10.45
CA ASN A 333 -0.62 -23.99 11.52
C ASN A 333 0.79 -23.50 11.15
N SER A 334 1.09 -22.24 11.47
CA SER A 334 2.42 -21.67 11.54
C SER A 334 2.41 -20.38 12.37
N GLY A 335 3.50 -19.63 12.39
CA GLY A 335 3.57 -18.38 13.15
C GLY A 335 4.74 -17.47 12.77
N VAL A 336 4.79 -16.31 13.42
CA VAL A 336 5.91 -15.37 13.40
C VAL A 336 6.36 -15.14 14.83
N ILE A 337 7.60 -15.54 15.14
CA ILE A 337 8.17 -15.45 16.48
C ILE A 337 9.02 -14.18 16.59
N VAL A 338 8.85 -13.44 17.68
CA VAL A 338 9.56 -12.18 17.98
C VAL A 338 10.05 -12.17 19.43
N GLY A 339 11.16 -11.46 19.72
CA GLY A 339 11.63 -11.22 21.09
C GLY A 339 12.29 -12.44 21.77
N PHE A 340 12.83 -13.38 21.00
CA PHE A 340 13.60 -14.51 21.54
C PHE A 340 15.12 -14.26 21.46
N PRO A 341 15.92 -14.80 22.40
CA PRO A 341 17.40 -14.75 22.37
C PRO A 341 17.99 -15.68 21.30
N PRO A 342 19.31 -15.63 21.02
CA PRO A 342 19.92 -16.54 20.04
C PRO A 342 19.71 -18.01 20.43
N THR A 343 19.30 -18.85 19.48
CA THR A 343 18.98 -20.26 19.74
C THR A 343 19.40 -21.21 18.60
N SER A 344 19.61 -22.48 18.95
CA SER A 344 19.76 -23.63 18.03
C SER A 344 18.51 -24.54 18.02
N ASP A 345 17.52 -24.27 18.86
CA ASP A 345 16.27 -25.03 19.00
C ASP A 345 15.04 -24.11 18.83
N PRO A 346 14.06 -24.46 17.97
CA PRO A 346 12.85 -23.66 17.79
C PRO A 346 11.93 -23.66 19.01
N ASN A 347 11.91 -24.71 19.84
CA ASN A 347 11.05 -24.76 21.02
C ASN A 347 11.47 -23.71 22.06
N THR A 348 12.78 -23.51 22.23
CA THR A 348 13.37 -22.46 23.05
C THR A 348 12.90 -21.08 22.61
N ALA A 349 12.80 -20.80 21.30
CA ALA A 349 12.25 -19.53 20.79
C ALA A 349 10.76 -19.35 21.15
N LEU A 350 9.93 -20.37 20.95
CA LEU A 350 8.50 -20.35 21.32
C LEU A 350 8.28 -20.20 22.84
N ASN A 351 9.20 -20.72 23.64
CA ASN A 351 9.15 -20.65 25.11
C ASN A 351 9.69 -19.34 25.71
N THR A 352 10.43 -18.52 24.94
CA THR A 352 11.10 -17.31 25.46
C THR A 352 10.71 -16.01 24.75
N GLY A 353 10.34 -16.08 23.46
CA GLY A 353 9.74 -14.96 22.72
C GLY A 353 8.22 -15.04 22.69
N TYR A 354 7.61 -14.38 21.71
CA TYR A 354 6.18 -14.41 21.45
C TYR A 354 5.88 -14.80 20.00
N GLU A 355 4.94 -15.72 19.82
CA GLU A 355 4.45 -16.12 18.51
C GLU A 355 3.13 -15.42 18.18
N VAL A 356 3.10 -14.74 17.03
CA VAL A 356 1.86 -14.31 16.38
C VAL A 356 1.42 -15.42 15.43
N GLN A 357 0.27 -16.02 15.72
CA GLN A 357 -0.22 -17.23 15.05
C GLN A 357 -0.70 -17.00 13.62
N ILE A 358 -0.59 -18.03 12.79
CA ILE A 358 -1.15 -18.18 11.45
C ILE A 358 -1.79 -19.57 11.41
N ASP A 359 -3.05 -19.63 11.81
CA ASP A 359 -3.81 -20.89 11.99
C ASP A 359 -5.30 -20.63 11.76
N ALA A 360 -6.00 -21.60 11.16
CA ALA A 360 -7.44 -21.59 10.98
C ALA A 360 -8.21 -22.07 12.23
N THR A 361 -7.55 -22.73 13.19
CA THR A 361 -8.21 -23.39 14.34
C THR A 361 -9.12 -22.50 15.21
N ASP A 362 -10.11 -23.15 15.83
CA ASP A 362 -11.28 -22.52 16.44
C ASP A 362 -11.07 -21.92 17.85
N THR A 363 -9.93 -22.14 18.50
CA THR A 363 -9.65 -21.59 19.84
C THR A 363 -9.08 -20.17 19.74
N SER A 364 -9.75 -19.21 20.35
CA SER A 364 -9.49 -17.77 20.16
C SER A 364 -8.09 -17.31 20.56
N ASP A 365 -7.42 -18.01 21.49
CA ASP A 365 -6.05 -17.78 21.95
C ASP A 365 -4.95 -18.37 21.03
N LYS A 366 -5.32 -19.11 19.98
CA LYS A 366 -4.38 -19.82 19.08
C LYS A 366 -4.63 -19.59 17.60
N THR A 367 -5.80 -19.05 17.25
CA THR A 367 -6.18 -18.74 15.87
C THR A 367 -5.35 -17.58 15.27
N THR A 368 -5.36 -17.43 13.94
CA THR A 368 -4.66 -16.36 13.19
C THR A 368 -4.71 -15.00 13.89
N GLY A 369 -3.55 -14.48 14.29
CA GLY A 369 -3.38 -13.15 14.89
C GLY A 369 -3.43 -13.11 16.43
N ALA A 370 -3.72 -14.24 17.08
CA ALA A 370 -3.51 -14.39 18.52
C ALA A 370 -2.01 -14.39 18.86
N ILE A 371 -1.68 -13.96 20.08
CA ILE A 371 -0.38 -14.25 20.71
C ILE A 371 -0.53 -15.62 21.37
N TYR A 372 0.14 -16.65 20.83
CA TYR A 372 -0.17 -18.06 21.08
C TYR A 372 -0.31 -18.41 22.58
N GLY A 373 -1.50 -18.79 23.01
CA GLY A 373 -1.80 -19.19 24.40
C GLY A 373 -1.70 -18.08 25.44
N VAL A 374 -1.48 -16.82 25.03
CA VAL A 374 -1.29 -15.65 25.90
C VAL A 374 -2.36 -14.60 25.69
N LYS A 375 -2.72 -14.28 24.44
CA LYS A 375 -3.75 -13.28 24.14
C LYS A 375 -4.47 -13.51 22.81
N SER A 376 -5.78 -13.78 22.91
CA SER A 376 -6.72 -13.79 21.78
C SER A 376 -6.63 -12.53 20.93
N ALA A 377 -6.81 -12.69 19.61
CA ALA A 377 -7.12 -11.58 18.72
C ALA A 377 -8.53 -11.02 18.99
N ASP A 378 -8.80 -9.81 18.50
CA ASP A 378 -10.16 -9.35 18.21
C ASP A 378 -10.70 -10.16 17.03
N ILE A 379 -11.52 -11.17 17.33
CA ILE A 379 -12.03 -12.12 16.34
C ILE A 379 -12.89 -11.42 15.29
N ALA A 380 -13.67 -10.39 15.65
CA ALA A 380 -14.51 -9.67 14.70
C ALA A 380 -13.67 -8.82 13.72
N ALA A 381 -12.63 -8.15 14.23
CA ALA A 381 -11.68 -7.43 13.39
C ALA A 381 -10.82 -8.38 12.52
N ARG A 382 -10.48 -9.56 13.05
CA ARG A 382 -9.74 -10.63 12.35
C ARG A 382 -10.57 -11.19 11.19
N ASP A 383 -11.79 -11.64 11.46
CA ASP A 383 -12.69 -12.25 10.46
C ASP A 383 -13.02 -11.25 9.34
N ALA A 384 -13.18 -9.96 9.66
CA ALA A 384 -13.43 -8.93 8.65
C ALA A 384 -12.19 -8.55 7.82
N ALA A 385 -10.97 -8.84 8.30
CA ALA A 385 -9.71 -8.47 7.66
C ALA A 385 -9.02 -9.63 6.91
N LEU A 386 -9.23 -10.87 7.35
CA LEU A 386 -8.59 -12.07 6.81
C LEU A 386 -9.06 -12.39 5.38
N ASN A 387 -8.11 -12.57 4.45
CA ASN A 387 -8.38 -13.23 3.17
C ASN A 387 -8.35 -14.76 3.37
N PRO A 388 -9.25 -15.52 2.70
CA PRO A 388 -9.39 -16.97 2.91
C PRO A 388 -8.17 -17.77 2.41
N PRO A 389 -8.02 -19.04 2.83
CA PRO A 389 -6.91 -19.91 2.41
C PRO A 389 -6.66 -19.92 0.90
N GLY A 390 -5.39 -20.01 0.51
CA GLY A 390 -4.95 -19.84 -0.88
C GLY A 390 -4.78 -18.38 -1.34
N GLN A 391 -5.32 -17.39 -0.61
CA GLN A 391 -5.04 -15.97 -0.84
C GLN A 391 -3.93 -15.45 0.09
N TRP A 392 -3.27 -14.37 -0.33
CA TRP A 392 -2.22 -13.73 0.47
C TRP A 392 -2.81 -12.77 1.50
N ASN A 393 -2.12 -12.66 2.62
CA ASN A 393 -2.38 -11.75 3.73
C ASN A 393 -1.08 -11.03 4.10
N THR A 394 -1.15 -9.78 4.53
CA THR A 394 0.00 -9.04 5.08
C THR A 394 -0.18 -8.88 6.58
N TYR A 395 0.84 -9.24 7.35
CA TYR A 395 0.97 -8.80 8.75
C TYR A 395 1.81 -7.54 8.85
N GLU A 396 1.42 -6.66 9.79
CA GLU A 396 2.29 -5.67 10.42
C GLU A 396 2.37 -5.98 11.92
N LEU A 397 3.58 -6.23 12.42
CA LEU A 397 3.88 -6.44 13.83
C LEU A 397 4.66 -5.20 14.31
N LEU A 398 3.98 -4.32 15.04
CA LEU A 398 4.56 -3.12 15.63
C LEU A 398 5.00 -3.43 17.06
N VAL A 399 6.30 -3.42 17.30
CA VAL A 399 6.94 -3.66 18.59
C VAL A 399 7.52 -2.36 19.14
N GLU A 400 7.06 -1.95 20.32
CA GLU A 400 7.48 -0.73 21.01
C GLU A 400 7.68 -1.02 22.50
N GLY A 401 8.93 -1.17 22.93
CA GLY A 401 9.27 -1.65 24.27
C GLY A 401 8.73 -3.05 24.53
N GLU A 402 7.89 -3.21 25.56
CA GLU A 402 7.21 -4.47 25.89
C GLU A 402 5.84 -4.64 25.20
N ARG A 403 5.48 -3.75 24.25
CA ARG A 403 4.19 -3.79 23.56
C ARG A 403 4.33 -4.35 22.13
N LEU A 404 3.40 -5.22 21.75
CA LEU A 404 3.25 -5.80 20.41
C LEU A 404 1.82 -5.58 19.90
N GLN A 405 1.67 -4.73 18.88
CA GLN A 405 0.42 -4.58 18.13
C GLN A 405 0.48 -5.43 16.85
N VAL A 406 -0.60 -6.17 16.58
CA VAL A 406 -0.75 -7.00 15.37
C VAL A 406 -1.79 -6.36 14.46
N PHE A 407 -1.44 -6.11 13.21
CA PHE A 407 -2.36 -5.72 12.16
C PHE A 407 -2.38 -6.77 11.04
N LEU A 408 -3.57 -7.06 10.51
CA LEU A 408 -3.81 -7.96 9.39
C LEU A 408 -4.46 -7.15 8.26
N ASN A 409 -3.82 -7.13 7.08
CA ASN A 409 -4.27 -6.39 5.90
C ASN A 409 -4.60 -4.90 6.18
N GLY A 410 -3.86 -4.29 7.12
CA GLY A 410 -4.02 -2.90 7.56
C GLY A 410 -4.95 -2.69 8.76
N THR A 411 -5.79 -3.66 9.11
CA THR A 411 -6.69 -3.63 10.27
C THR A 411 -5.97 -4.08 11.53
N LYS A 412 -6.02 -3.33 12.64
CA LYS A 412 -5.47 -3.79 13.93
C LYS A 412 -6.34 -4.90 14.51
N ILE A 413 -5.77 -6.06 14.81
CA ILE A 413 -6.46 -7.23 15.34
C ILE A 413 -5.92 -7.71 16.69
N ASN A 414 -4.74 -7.24 17.13
CA ASN A 414 -4.25 -7.49 18.49
C ASN A 414 -3.45 -6.29 19.03
N ASP A 415 -3.37 -6.19 20.35
CA ASP A 415 -2.71 -5.10 21.09
C ASP A 415 -2.25 -5.66 22.44
N PHE A 416 -1.12 -6.37 22.42
CA PHE A 416 -0.54 -7.07 23.56
C PHE A 416 0.54 -6.22 24.24
N THR A 417 0.65 -6.34 25.56
CA THR A 417 1.77 -5.83 26.33
C THR A 417 2.26 -6.96 27.24
N ASN A 418 3.56 -7.25 27.18
CA ASN A 418 4.20 -8.24 28.03
C ASN A 418 4.17 -7.81 29.51
N ALA A 419 3.95 -8.78 30.40
CA ALA A 419 4.04 -8.67 31.85
C ALA A 419 4.72 -9.90 32.50
N ASP A 420 5.22 -10.84 31.69
CA ASP A 420 6.01 -11.99 32.10
C ASP A 420 7.51 -11.60 32.14
N PRO A 421 8.15 -11.56 33.33
CA PRO A 421 9.56 -11.18 33.44
C PRO A 421 10.53 -12.24 32.90
N ALA A 422 10.05 -13.43 32.49
CA ALA A 422 10.87 -14.45 31.84
C ALA A 422 10.98 -14.27 30.31
N ARG A 423 10.26 -13.29 29.73
CA ARG A 423 10.26 -12.97 28.29
C ARG A 423 10.45 -11.46 28.10
N SER A 424 10.85 -11.01 26.90
CA SER A 424 10.94 -9.58 26.58
C SER A 424 10.75 -9.31 25.10
N LEU A 425 10.10 -8.19 24.77
CA LEU A 425 10.02 -7.66 23.41
C LEU A 425 11.00 -6.50 23.17
N GLN A 426 11.72 -6.02 24.19
CA GLN A 426 12.62 -4.86 24.09
C GLN A 426 13.86 -5.11 23.22
N GLN A 427 14.32 -6.36 23.14
CA GLN A 427 15.48 -6.80 22.37
C GLN A 427 15.34 -8.29 22.02
N GLY A 428 15.56 -8.66 20.75
CA GLY A 428 15.62 -10.07 20.35
C GLY A 428 15.54 -10.31 18.84
N TYR A 429 15.43 -11.57 18.46
CA TYR A 429 15.36 -12.00 17.07
C TYR A 429 13.93 -12.05 16.51
N ILE A 430 13.86 -12.19 15.18
CA ILE A 430 12.63 -12.33 14.39
C ILE A 430 12.76 -13.61 13.55
N GLY A 431 11.75 -14.49 13.61
CA GLY A 431 11.71 -15.73 12.85
C GLY A 431 10.33 -16.11 12.34
N ILE A 432 10.31 -16.91 11.28
CA ILE A 432 9.09 -17.55 10.75
C ILE A 432 9.08 -19.03 11.15
N GLN A 433 7.94 -19.51 11.61
CA GLN A 433 7.76 -20.88 12.09
C GLN A 433 7.56 -21.85 10.92
N ASN A 434 7.84 -23.12 11.18
CA ASN A 434 7.37 -24.26 10.39
C ASN A 434 6.88 -25.29 11.42
N HIS A 435 5.56 -25.44 11.57
CA HIS A 435 4.96 -26.22 12.65
C HIS A 435 5.27 -27.73 12.54
N GLY A 436 5.37 -28.25 11.32
CA GLY A 436 5.68 -29.64 11.05
C GLY A 436 4.93 -30.23 9.86
N ALA A 437 5.13 -31.52 9.64
CA ALA A 437 4.73 -32.20 8.41
C ALA A 437 3.23 -32.05 8.12
N GLY A 438 2.92 -31.56 6.90
CA GLY A 438 1.56 -31.29 6.44
C GLY A 438 1.10 -29.83 6.61
N ASN A 439 1.83 -28.99 7.36
CA ASN A 439 1.50 -27.57 7.50
C ASN A 439 2.24 -26.76 6.42
N GLU A 440 1.51 -26.29 5.41
CA GLU A 440 2.05 -25.53 4.29
C GLU A 440 1.66 -24.05 4.38
N VAL A 441 2.61 -23.25 4.89
CA VAL A 441 2.50 -21.79 4.91
C VAL A 441 3.66 -21.20 4.11
N ALA A 442 3.28 -20.38 3.12
CA ALA A 442 4.18 -19.62 2.30
C ALA A 442 4.37 -18.20 2.87
N TYR A 443 5.59 -17.69 2.81
CA TYR A 443 6.03 -16.38 3.30
C TYR A 443 6.84 -15.66 2.23
N ARG A 444 6.66 -14.35 2.08
CA ARG A 444 7.52 -13.51 1.23
C ARG A 444 7.58 -12.07 1.71
N ASN A 445 8.47 -11.30 1.07
CA ASN A 445 8.56 -9.85 1.25
C ASN A 445 8.67 -9.47 2.74
N ILE A 446 9.65 -10.05 3.44
CA ILE A 446 9.83 -9.75 4.87
C ILE A 446 10.66 -8.47 4.95
N ARG A 447 10.06 -7.38 5.45
CA ARG A 447 10.66 -6.05 5.52
C ARG A 447 10.45 -5.42 6.89
N ILE A 448 11.44 -4.67 7.37
CA ILE A 448 11.41 -4.06 8.70
C ILE A 448 11.73 -2.57 8.65
N LYS A 449 11.06 -1.80 9.51
CA LYS A 449 11.32 -0.39 9.79
C LYS A 449 11.68 -0.28 11.26
N GLU A 450 12.97 -0.18 11.55
CA GLU A 450 13.44 0.09 12.92
C GLU A 450 12.99 1.48 13.37
N LEU A 451 12.49 1.56 14.60
CA LEU A 451 11.99 2.79 15.20
C LEU A 451 13.05 3.36 16.14
N ALA A 452 13.10 4.70 16.23
CA ALA A 452 14.01 5.39 17.14
C ALA A 452 13.56 5.17 18.60
N GLY A 453 14.02 4.07 19.20
CA GLY A 453 13.53 3.58 20.49
C GLY A 453 13.74 4.56 21.64
N THR A 454 12.73 4.69 22.49
CA THR A 454 12.84 5.30 23.81
C THR A 454 13.61 4.38 24.75
N SER A 455 14.94 4.36 24.62
CA SER A 455 15.81 3.59 25.50
C SER A 455 15.85 4.20 26.91
N PRO A 456 15.78 3.41 27.99
CA PRO A 456 15.77 3.92 29.37
C PRO A 456 17.12 4.55 29.74
N SER A 457 17.09 5.79 30.24
CA SER A 457 18.32 6.52 30.60
C SER A 457 18.89 6.04 31.95
N PRO A 458 20.15 5.58 32.02
CA PRO A 458 20.90 5.63 33.28
C PRO A 458 21.15 7.10 33.69
N SER A 459 21.43 7.33 34.97
CA SER A 459 21.77 8.63 35.55
C SER A 459 23.30 8.92 35.50
N PRO A 460 23.75 10.19 35.69
CA PRO A 460 24.81 10.73 34.83
C PRO A 460 26.21 10.94 35.47
N SER A 461 27.13 11.33 34.59
CA SER A 461 28.38 12.12 34.80
C SER A 461 29.69 11.37 35.11
N PRO A 462 30.87 11.93 34.74
CA PRO A 462 31.16 13.03 33.79
C PRO A 462 32.13 12.65 32.63
N SER A 463 32.19 13.48 31.59
CA SER A 463 33.18 13.38 30.49
C SER A 463 34.45 14.22 30.74
N PRO A 464 35.52 14.02 29.93
CA PRO A 464 35.70 14.96 28.81
C PRO A 464 36.06 14.32 27.45
N SER A 465 36.00 15.15 26.40
CA SER A 465 36.17 14.91 24.95
C SER A 465 37.63 15.21 24.47
N PRO A 466 38.07 14.98 23.20
CA PRO A 466 37.27 15.00 21.96
C PRO A 466 37.58 14.06 20.75
N SER A 467 36.59 14.11 19.84
CA SER A 467 36.41 13.77 18.40
C SER A 467 37.63 13.90 17.43
N PRO A 468 37.55 13.46 16.13
CA PRO A 468 36.32 13.24 15.32
C PRO A 468 36.23 12.03 14.36
N SER A 469 35.01 11.83 13.83
CA SER A 469 34.63 10.96 12.69
C SER A 469 34.50 11.77 11.37
N PRO A 470 34.17 11.09 10.26
CA PRO A 470 33.24 11.62 9.25
C PRO A 470 31.90 10.85 9.24
N SER A 471 30.88 11.41 8.55
CA SER A 471 29.45 11.07 8.71
C SER A 471 28.79 10.46 7.45
N PRO A 472 27.61 9.81 7.57
CA PRO A 472 26.75 9.41 6.44
C PRO A 472 25.86 10.56 5.92
N SER A 473 25.21 10.35 4.77
CA SER A 473 24.43 11.38 4.06
C SER A 473 23.00 10.95 3.67
N SER A 474 22.03 11.80 3.98
CA SER A 474 20.72 11.89 3.31
C SER A 474 20.31 13.36 3.21
N SER A 475 19.57 13.75 2.16
CA SER A 475 19.39 15.16 1.79
C SER A 475 18.28 15.87 2.59
N ALA A 476 18.61 17.07 3.08
CA ALA A 476 17.74 17.90 3.93
C ALA A 476 17.00 18.98 3.12
N GLY A 477 15.67 19.03 3.26
CA GLY A 477 14.83 20.04 2.61
C GLY A 477 14.95 21.43 3.26
N THR A 478 15.10 22.48 2.43
CA THR A 478 15.20 23.88 2.88
C THR A 478 14.03 24.70 2.35
N SER A 479 13.22 25.24 3.25
CA SER A 479 12.00 26.02 2.95
C SER A 479 11.89 27.23 3.88
N ALA A 480 11.04 28.21 3.58
CA ALA A 480 10.60 29.16 4.59
C ALA A 480 9.51 28.53 5.48
N LEU A 481 9.24 29.14 6.64
CA LEU A 481 8.13 28.79 7.53
C LEU A 481 7.24 30.02 7.69
N ARG A 482 6.04 29.99 7.11
CA ARG A 482 5.07 31.09 7.09
C ARG A 482 3.99 30.89 8.14
N GLY A 483 3.89 31.80 9.11
CA GLY A 483 2.86 31.76 10.15
C GLY A 483 1.45 31.98 9.57
N VAL A 484 0.50 31.10 9.90
CA VAL A 484 -0.85 31.09 9.33
C VAL A 484 -1.65 32.33 9.75
N ALA A 485 -1.53 32.79 10.99
CA ALA A 485 -2.24 33.99 11.47
C ALA A 485 -1.78 35.31 10.83
N SER A 486 -0.55 35.39 10.31
CA SER A 486 0.07 36.65 9.89
C SER A 486 0.47 36.69 8.41
N GLY A 487 0.56 35.54 7.74
CA GLY A 487 1.10 35.42 6.38
C GLY A 487 2.61 35.69 6.28
N ARG A 488 3.28 35.92 7.40
CA ARG A 488 4.69 36.34 7.55
C ARG A 488 5.61 35.16 7.84
N CYS A 489 6.88 35.30 7.47
CA CYS A 489 7.89 34.25 7.59
C CYS A 489 8.62 34.30 8.95
N LEU A 490 9.03 33.14 9.43
CA LEU A 490 9.92 32.96 10.58
C LEU A 490 11.30 33.53 10.23
N ASP A 491 11.72 34.55 10.96
CA ASP A 491 12.77 35.50 10.56
C ASP A 491 13.79 35.67 11.69
N VAL A 492 15.09 35.57 11.37
CA VAL A 492 16.15 35.93 12.32
C VAL A 492 16.37 37.44 12.28
N ASN A 493 16.16 38.11 13.42
CA ASN A 493 16.11 39.57 13.48
C ASN A 493 17.44 40.22 13.01
N GLY A 494 17.30 41.27 12.18
CA GLY A 494 18.41 42.00 11.58
C GLY A 494 19.32 41.16 10.68
N ALA A 495 18.86 39.97 10.23
CA ALA A 495 19.68 38.95 9.58
C ALA A 495 20.98 38.59 10.36
N SER A 496 20.94 38.73 11.69
CA SER A 496 22.11 38.47 12.54
C SER A 496 22.48 36.98 12.55
N GLN A 497 23.78 36.72 12.63
CA GLN A 497 24.36 35.37 12.80
C GLN A 497 24.99 35.20 14.19
N ALA A 498 24.76 36.14 15.12
CA ALA A 498 25.20 36.03 16.51
C ALA A 498 24.34 35.03 17.29
N ASN A 499 24.96 34.27 18.19
CA ASN A 499 24.24 33.43 19.15
C ASN A 499 23.39 34.31 20.08
N GLY A 500 22.14 33.91 20.33
CA GLY A 500 21.18 34.71 21.07
C GLY A 500 20.42 35.74 20.21
N ALA A 501 20.68 35.82 18.90
CA ALA A 501 19.84 36.64 18.02
C ALA A 501 18.39 36.11 18.03
N ALA A 502 17.45 37.01 18.32
CA ALA A 502 16.04 36.67 18.50
C ALA A 502 15.34 36.33 17.18
N VAL A 503 14.41 35.37 17.25
CA VAL A 503 13.55 35.01 16.13
C VAL A 503 12.19 35.71 16.26
N GLN A 504 11.69 36.19 15.12
CA GLN A 504 10.49 37.02 14.99
C GLN A 504 9.67 36.55 13.78
N ILE A 505 8.53 37.21 13.53
CA ILE A 505 7.89 37.18 12.21
C ILE A 505 8.22 38.46 11.42
N TRP A 506 8.48 38.30 10.12
CA TRP A 506 8.68 39.41 9.19
C TRP A 506 8.06 39.08 7.81
N ASP A 507 7.76 40.08 7.00
CA ASP A 507 7.30 39.90 5.62
C ASP A 507 8.23 38.96 4.85
N CYS A 508 7.64 37.97 4.17
CA CYS A 508 8.39 36.95 3.43
C CYS A 508 9.16 37.58 2.27
N ASN A 509 10.47 37.72 2.44
CA ASN A 509 11.38 38.40 1.49
C ASN A 509 12.35 37.43 0.80
N GLY A 510 12.35 36.15 1.20
CA GLY A 510 13.13 35.07 0.59
C GLY A 510 14.63 35.03 0.97
N GLN A 511 15.11 35.99 1.77
CA GLN A 511 16.50 36.10 2.22
C GLN A 511 16.91 34.95 3.15
N ASN A 512 18.21 34.72 3.28
CA ASN A 512 18.79 33.59 4.03
C ASN A 512 18.36 33.55 5.50
N ASN A 513 18.00 34.68 6.12
CA ASN A 513 17.51 34.74 7.50
C ASN A 513 16.08 34.19 7.69
N GLN A 514 15.40 33.83 6.59
CA GLN A 514 14.07 33.20 6.55
C GLN A 514 14.10 31.77 5.96
N ARG A 515 15.29 31.22 5.62
CA ARG A 515 15.45 29.90 5.00
C ARG A 515 15.83 28.85 6.04
N TRP A 516 14.91 27.92 6.31
CA TRP A 516 15.05 26.91 7.35
C TRP A 516 15.20 25.50 6.75
N THR A 517 16.36 24.90 6.96
CA THR A 517 16.73 23.54 6.55
C THR A 517 16.36 22.55 7.65
N SER A 518 15.59 21.51 7.34
CA SER A 518 15.23 20.48 8.33
C SER A 518 16.15 19.27 8.25
N THR A 519 16.84 18.96 9.35
CA THR A 519 17.77 17.80 9.41
C THR A 519 17.08 16.54 9.91
N SER A 520 17.68 15.38 9.61
CA SER A 520 17.29 14.07 10.17
C SER A 520 17.46 14.00 11.71
N ALA A 521 18.25 14.89 12.30
CA ALA A 521 18.36 15.05 13.76
C ALA A 521 17.17 15.83 14.38
N GLY A 522 16.22 16.30 13.56
CA GLY A 522 15.05 17.07 13.98
C GLY A 522 15.34 18.55 14.20
N GLU A 523 16.46 19.10 13.70
CA GLU A 523 16.77 20.52 13.86
C GLU A 523 16.09 21.35 12.76
N LEU A 524 15.82 22.63 13.06
CA LEU A 524 15.53 23.66 12.06
C LEU A 524 16.74 24.57 11.96
N ARG A 525 17.54 24.41 10.90
CA ARG A 525 18.79 25.14 10.70
C ARG A 525 18.63 26.37 9.80
N VAL A 526 19.37 27.43 10.10
CA VAL A 526 19.50 28.65 9.28
C VAL A 526 20.97 29.00 9.15
N TYR A 527 21.36 29.62 8.03
CA TYR A 527 22.77 29.85 7.65
C TYR A 527 23.66 28.57 7.66
N GLY A 528 23.06 27.38 7.56
CA GLY A 528 23.73 26.07 7.58
C GLY A 528 24.24 25.60 8.96
N GLY A 529 24.84 26.49 9.76
CA GLY A 529 25.47 26.19 11.05
C GLY A 529 24.67 26.58 12.30
N LYS A 530 23.63 27.42 12.17
CA LYS A 530 22.81 27.86 13.31
C LYS A 530 21.51 27.06 13.38
N CYS A 531 21.05 26.77 14.59
CA CYS A 531 19.82 26.06 14.88
C CYS A 531 18.81 27.00 15.54
N LEU A 532 17.52 26.82 15.21
CA LEU A 532 16.39 27.37 15.97
C LEU A 532 16.43 26.80 17.39
N ASP A 533 16.50 27.64 18.40
CA ASP A 533 16.86 27.25 19.76
C ASP A 533 15.90 27.87 20.79
N VAL A 534 15.38 27.05 21.70
CA VAL A 534 14.64 27.53 22.87
C VAL A 534 15.64 27.99 23.94
N ASN A 535 15.71 29.31 24.15
CA ASN A 535 16.76 29.97 24.90
C ASN A 535 16.98 29.35 26.30
N GLY A 536 18.23 28.97 26.59
CA GLY A 536 18.62 28.37 27.87
C GLY A 536 17.96 27.02 28.18
N ALA A 537 17.42 26.33 27.16
CA ALA A 537 16.59 25.13 27.30
C ALA A 537 15.37 25.31 28.22
N GLY A 538 14.87 26.54 28.37
CA GLY A 538 13.74 26.84 29.24
C GLY A 538 12.45 26.16 28.79
N THR A 539 11.67 25.65 29.75
CA THR A 539 10.40 24.95 29.51
C THR A 539 9.17 25.78 29.88
N ALA A 540 9.36 27.03 30.31
CA ALA A 540 8.28 27.94 30.69
C ALA A 540 7.48 28.44 29.47
N ASN A 541 6.25 28.91 29.71
CA ASN A 541 5.52 29.66 28.69
C ASN A 541 6.14 31.05 28.53
N GLY A 542 6.37 31.48 27.30
CA GLY A 542 7.03 32.75 27.00
C GLY A 542 8.56 32.68 27.00
N THR A 543 9.18 31.50 27.13
CA THR A 543 10.61 31.35 26.86
C THR A 543 10.89 31.70 25.39
N SER A 544 11.75 32.69 25.16
CA SER A 544 12.09 33.21 23.83
C SER A 544 12.71 32.15 22.93
N VAL A 545 12.39 32.21 21.64
CA VAL A 545 13.09 31.45 20.60
C VAL A 545 14.13 32.33 19.93
N ILE A 546 15.33 31.78 19.79
CA ILE A 546 16.55 32.45 19.30
C ILE A 546 17.21 31.57 18.23
N ILE A 547 18.34 32.02 17.70
CA ILE A 547 19.32 31.12 17.08
C ILE A 547 20.55 30.92 17.96
N TRP A 548 21.12 29.72 17.88
CA TRP A 548 22.39 29.35 18.50
C TRP A 548 23.20 28.44 17.56
N ASP A 549 24.48 28.21 17.82
CA ASP A 549 25.24 27.17 17.13
C ASP A 549 24.61 25.79 17.35
N CYS A 550 24.50 24.98 16.29
CA CYS A 550 23.93 23.64 16.39
C CYS A 550 24.79 22.74 17.29
N ASN A 551 24.23 22.31 18.42
CA ASN A 551 24.89 21.55 19.49
C ASN A 551 24.21 20.19 19.78
N GLY A 552 23.11 19.87 19.08
CA GLY A 552 22.40 18.59 19.18
C GLY A 552 21.52 18.42 20.43
N GLN A 553 21.39 19.44 21.29
CA GLN A 553 20.55 19.39 22.49
C GLN A 553 19.05 19.47 22.15
N ASN A 554 18.19 19.02 23.07
CA ASN A 554 16.76 18.86 22.81
C ASN A 554 15.98 20.18 22.70
N ASN A 555 16.56 21.30 23.14
CA ASN A 555 16.02 22.65 22.93
C ASN A 555 16.23 23.17 21.48
N GLN A 556 17.04 22.47 20.67
CA GLN A 556 17.25 22.76 19.25
C GLN A 556 16.47 21.82 18.31
N LYS A 557 15.71 20.88 18.88
CA LYS A 557 14.95 19.87 18.14
C LYS A 557 13.47 20.27 18.08
N TRP A 558 12.91 20.20 16.87
CA TRP A 558 11.57 20.66 16.54
C TRP A 558 10.85 19.61 15.70
N ARG A 559 9.70 19.16 16.20
CA ARG A 559 8.79 18.26 15.47
C ARG A 559 7.76 19.11 14.72
N LEU A 560 7.78 19.05 13.39
CA LEU A 560 6.70 19.61 12.56
C LEU A 560 5.57 18.58 12.48
N ASN A 561 4.35 18.98 12.82
CA ASN A 561 3.18 18.12 12.83
C ASN A 561 2.29 18.41 11.61
N SER A 562 1.49 17.43 11.19
CA SER A 562 0.56 17.55 10.04
C SER A 562 -0.57 18.56 10.26
N ASP A 563 -0.86 18.94 11.50
CA ASP A 563 -1.84 19.98 11.85
C ASP A 563 -1.30 21.41 11.66
N GLY A 564 -0.09 21.56 11.13
CA GLY A 564 0.62 22.83 10.94
C GLY A 564 1.36 23.35 12.17
N SER A 565 1.28 22.69 13.33
CA SER A 565 2.03 23.11 14.51
C SER A 565 3.50 22.66 14.47
N VAL A 566 4.39 23.42 15.10
CA VAL A 566 5.81 23.08 15.24
C VAL A 566 6.14 23.00 16.73
N THR A 567 6.48 21.81 17.24
CA THR A 567 6.68 21.55 18.67
C THR A 567 8.16 21.47 19.03
N ALA A 568 8.62 22.29 19.97
CA ALA A 568 9.92 22.16 20.64
C ALA A 568 9.97 20.84 21.41
N VAL A 569 10.88 19.94 21.04
CA VAL A 569 10.95 18.58 21.59
C VAL A 569 11.35 18.62 23.07
N GLY A 570 12.35 19.43 23.44
CA GLY A 570 12.83 19.55 24.83
C GLY A 570 11.84 20.19 25.81
N ALA A 571 10.80 20.88 25.33
CA ALA A 571 9.80 21.57 26.17
C ALA A 571 8.35 21.04 25.99
N ASN A 572 8.12 20.17 25.00
CA ASN A 572 6.80 19.73 24.53
C ASN A 572 5.79 20.88 24.33
N LYS A 573 6.25 21.96 23.71
CA LYS A 573 5.51 23.22 23.54
C LYS A 573 5.61 23.75 22.11
N CYS A 574 4.60 24.51 21.69
CA CYS A 574 4.47 24.96 20.31
C CYS A 574 5.25 26.26 20.07
N LEU A 575 5.81 26.38 18.87
CA LEU A 575 6.42 27.59 18.30
C LEU A 575 5.31 28.63 18.10
N ASP A 576 5.30 29.65 18.96
CA ASP A 576 4.18 30.55 19.19
C ASP A 576 4.58 31.99 18.88
N VAL A 577 3.79 32.70 18.06
CA VAL A 577 3.98 34.14 17.86
C VAL A 577 3.35 34.88 19.04
N SER A 578 4.19 35.61 19.78
CA SER A 578 3.85 36.12 21.11
C SER A 578 2.65 37.06 21.10
N GLY A 579 1.71 36.83 22.02
CA GLY A 579 0.45 37.59 22.12
C GLY A 579 -0.47 37.47 20.90
N ALA A 580 -0.24 36.48 20.02
CA ALA A 580 -0.87 36.36 18.69
C ALA A 580 -0.70 37.60 17.79
N GLY A 581 0.34 38.42 18.02
CA GLY A 581 0.61 39.61 17.22
C GLY A 581 0.95 39.27 15.77
N THR A 582 0.48 40.10 14.83
CA THR A 582 0.62 39.85 13.38
C THR A 582 1.60 40.78 12.67
N ALA A 583 2.18 41.77 13.37
CA ALA A 583 3.06 42.78 12.81
C ALA A 583 4.51 42.28 12.63
N ASN A 584 5.25 42.90 11.69
CA ASN A 584 6.70 42.73 11.56
C ASN A 584 7.40 43.01 12.91
N GLY A 585 8.35 42.15 13.28
CA GLY A 585 9.08 42.27 14.54
C GLY A 585 8.35 41.68 15.77
N THR A 586 7.16 41.08 15.60
CA THR A 586 6.52 40.32 16.69
C THR A 586 7.39 39.11 17.01
N LYS A 587 7.80 38.98 18.28
CA LYS A 587 8.73 37.93 18.75
C LYS A 587 8.11 36.54 18.73
N VAL A 588 8.94 35.53 18.53
CA VAL A 588 8.56 34.12 18.64
C VAL A 588 9.07 33.53 19.96
N GLN A 589 8.22 32.72 20.58
CA GLN A 589 8.39 32.10 21.89
C GLN A 589 7.96 30.63 21.83
N ILE A 590 8.11 29.90 22.94
CA ILE A 590 7.35 28.66 23.16
C ILE A 590 6.15 28.90 24.08
N TRP A 591 5.04 28.23 23.78
CA TRP A 591 3.83 28.26 24.59
C TRP A 591 3.14 26.89 24.62
N THR A 592 2.28 26.65 25.61
CA THR A 592 1.40 25.47 25.64
C THR A 592 0.65 25.35 24.31
N CYS A 593 0.75 24.20 23.65
CA CYS A 593 0.03 23.96 22.39
C CYS A 593 -1.49 24.09 22.64
N ASN A 594 -2.12 25.07 21.99
CA ASN A 594 -3.53 25.44 22.21
C ASN A 594 -4.36 25.40 20.91
N GLY A 595 -3.74 25.07 19.78
CA GLY A 595 -4.37 24.95 18.46
C GLY A 595 -4.60 26.26 17.70
N GLN A 596 -4.33 27.42 18.30
CA GLN A 596 -4.58 28.74 17.70
C GLN A 596 -3.64 29.04 16.52
N ASN A 597 -4.10 29.85 15.57
CA ASN A 597 -3.39 30.12 14.30
C ASN A 597 -2.02 30.82 14.46
N ASN A 598 -1.72 31.41 15.63
CA ASN A 598 -0.40 31.97 15.94
C ASN A 598 0.65 30.89 16.30
N GLN A 599 0.23 29.63 16.43
CA GLN A 599 1.07 28.45 16.64
C GLN A 599 1.20 27.57 15.38
N LYS A 600 0.65 28.03 14.24
CA LYS A 600 0.52 27.27 13.00
C LYS A 600 1.40 27.86 11.90
N TRP A 601 2.10 27.01 11.17
CA TRP A 601 3.15 27.37 10.21
C TRP A 601 3.09 26.49 8.96
N ASN A 602 3.02 27.12 7.78
CA ASN A 602 3.09 26.45 6.49
C ASN A 602 4.53 26.49 5.96
N ARG A 603 5.01 25.43 5.30
CA ARG A 603 6.22 25.52 4.47
C ARG A 603 5.91 26.23 3.15
N VAL A 604 6.78 27.14 2.73
CA VAL A 604 6.73 27.88 1.46
C VAL A 604 8.14 28.13 0.90
#